data_AF-A0A0F9ED33-F1
#
_entry.id   AF-A0A0F9ED33-F1
#
_cell.length_a   1.000
_cell.length_b   1.000
_cell.length_c   1.000
_cell.angle_alpha   90.00
_cell.angle_beta   90.00
_cell.angle_gamma   90.00
#
_symmetry.space_group_name_H-M   'P 1'
#
loop_
_entity.id
_entity.type
_entity.pdbx_description
1 polymer ?
#
loop_
_entity_poly.entity_id
_entity_poly.type
_entity_poly.pdbx_seq_one_letter_code
_entity_poly.pdbx_strand_id
1 'polypeptide(L)' 'MNVYEFFDPYEHSHLEAFQTLQDTGSWPKGFLPKDTVIPNHWQMMITAKIADAWMEENL' A
#
# COMPACT_ATOMS: atom_id res chain seq x y z
N MET A 1 11.75 -3.87 7.01
CA MET A 1 10.36 -3.39 7.20
C MET A 1 9.50 -4.03 6.13
N ASN A 2 8.35 -4.59 6.47
CA ASN A 2 7.45 -5.18 5.49
C ASN A 2 6.69 -4.09 4.73
N VAL A 3 6.36 -4.34 3.46
CA VAL A 3 5.65 -3.36 2.62
C VAL A 3 4.32 -2.90 3.22
N TYR A 4 3.59 -3.77 3.91
CA TYR A 4 2.31 -3.42 4.56
C TYR A 4 2.49 -2.62 5.87
N GLU A 5 3.67 -2.67 6.49
CA GLU A 5 4.04 -1.82 7.63
C GLU A 5 4.37 -0.42 7.15
N PHE A 6 5.05 -0.31 6.02
CA PHE A 6 5.36 0.97 5.35
C PHE A 6 4.12 1.64 4.75
N PHE A 7 3.21 0.86 4.17
CA PHE A 7 2.04 1.40 3.49
C PHE A 7 1.09 2.11 4.46
N ASP A 8 0.73 3.35 4.17
CA ASP A 8 -0.19 4.15 4.98
C ASP A 8 -1.43 4.50 4.13
N PRO A 9 -2.63 4.03 4.47
CA PRO A 9 -3.83 4.31 3.69
C PRO A 9 -4.35 5.75 3.82
N TYR A 10 -3.86 6.54 4.79
CA TYR A 10 -4.24 7.95 4.93
C TYR A 10 -3.31 8.89 4.15
N GLU A 11 -2.20 8.36 3.61
CA GLU A 11 -1.30 9.13 2.76
C GLU A 11 -1.64 8.98 1.29
N HIS A 12 -2.08 10.08 0.66
CA HIS A 12 -2.56 10.06 -0.72
C HIS A 12 -1.52 9.52 -1.72
N SER A 13 -0.24 9.86 -1.51
CA SER A 13 0.85 9.37 -2.34
C SER A 13 1.04 7.85 -2.27
N HIS A 14 0.67 7.20 -1.17
CA HIS A 14 0.70 5.75 -1.04
C HIS A 14 -0.48 5.12 -1.80
N LEU A 15 -1.68 5.73 -1.73
CA LEU A 15 -2.84 5.29 -2.51
C LEU A 15 -2.58 5.39 -4.02
N GLU A 16 -2.00 6.50 -4.50
CA GLU A 16 -1.61 6.69 -5.91
C GLU A 16 -0.57 5.64 -6.35
N ALA A 17 0.41 5.34 -5.49
CA ALA A 17 1.40 4.32 -5.76
C ALA A 17 0.79 2.91 -5.84
N PHE A 18 -0.20 2.62 -4.99
CA PHE A 18 -0.94 1.35 -5.03
C PHE A 18 -1.80 1.23 -6.29
N GLN A 19 -2.48 2.30 -6.70
CA GLN A 19 -3.21 2.35 -7.97
C GLN A 19 -2.28 2.09 -9.16
N THR A 20 -1.12 2.77 -9.20
CA THR A 20 -0.12 2.57 -10.26
C THR A 20 0.36 1.11 -10.31
N LEU A 21 0.58 0.49 -9.15
CA LEU A 21 0.91 -0.93 -9.05
C LEU A 21 -0.23 -1.81 -9.59
N GLN A 22 -1.50 -1.51 -9.28
CA GLN A 22 -2.64 -2.28 -9.79
C GLN A 22 -2.73 -2.19 -11.32
N ASP A 23 -2.46 -1.02 -11.89
CA ASP A 23 -2.55 -0.77 -13.33
C ASP A 23 -1.38 -1.40 -14.11
N THR A 24 -0.18 -1.40 -13.51
CA THR A 24 1.07 -1.78 -14.21
C THR A 24 1.67 -3.09 -13.76
N GLY A 25 1.23 -3.65 -12.63
CA GLY A 25 1.84 -4.79 -11.97
C GLY A 25 3.17 -4.49 -11.28
N SER A 26 3.56 -3.21 -11.13
CA SER A 26 4.84 -2.80 -10.53
C SER A 26 4.71 -1.55 -9.66
N TRP A 27 5.42 -1.54 -8.53
CA TRP A 27 5.52 -0.33 -7.71
C TRP A 27 6.23 0.80 -8.48
N PRO A 28 5.85 2.08 -8.27
CA PRO A 28 6.58 3.19 -8.86
C PRO A 28 8.05 3.19 -8.46
N LYS A 29 8.91 3.64 -9.37
CA LYS A 29 10.36 3.68 -9.14
C LYS A 29 10.68 4.57 -7.94
N GLY A 30 11.32 3.99 -6.93
CA GLY A 30 11.76 4.71 -5.73
C GLY A 30 10.69 4.93 -4.67
N PHE A 31 9.47 4.41 -4.87
CA PHE A 31 8.41 4.47 -3.86
C PHE A 31 8.77 3.63 -2.62
N LEU A 32 9.23 2.41 -2.83
CA LEU A 32 9.64 1.53 -1.72
C LEU A 32 11.05 1.87 -1.22
N PRO A 33 11.24 1.98 0.10
CA PRO A 33 12.57 1.99 0.72
C PRO A 33 13.41 0.78 0.29
N LYS A 34 14.73 0.95 0.21
CA LYS A 34 15.66 -0.10 -0.27
C LYS A 34 15.57 -1.42 0.49
N ASP A 35 15.28 -1.36 1.79
CA ASP A 35 15.22 -2.53 2.69
C ASP A 35 13.79 -3.04 2.93
N THR A 36 12.89 -2.74 1.98
CA THR A 36 11.50 -3.21 2.04
C THR A 36 11.43 -4.69 1.70
N VAL A 37 10.82 -5.46 2.60
CA VAL A 37 10.50 -6.86 2.40
C VAL A 37 9.07 -6.97 1.88
N ILE A 38 8.87 -7.76 0.82
CA ILE A 38 7.56 -8.06 0.24
C ILE A 38 7.23 -9.51 0.59
N PRO A 39 6.59 -9.77 1.75
CA PRO A 39 6.23 -11.13 2.14
C PRO A 39 5.06 -11.65 1.29
N ASN A 40 4.88 -12.97 1.23
CA ASN A 40 3.67 -13.53 0.62
C ASN A 40 2.41 -12.93 1.24
N HIS A 41 1.36 -12.75 0.43
CA HIS A 41 0.05 -12.22 0.84
C HIS A 41 0.00 -10.75 1.27
N TRP A 42 1.07 -9.98 1.05
CA TRP A 42 1.12 -8.54 1.37
C TRP A 42 -0.04 -7.73 0.79
N GLN A 43 -0.55 -8.11 -0.38
CA GLN A 43 -1.65 -7.42 -1.06
C GLN A 43 -2.91 -7.42 -0.19
N MET A 44 -3.23 -8.57 0.44
CA MET A 44 -4.41 -8.68 1.31
C MET A 44 -4.30 -7.75 2.53
N MET A 45 -3.09 -7.61 3.08
CA MET A 45 -2.84 -6.70 4.22
C MET A 45 -3.02 -5.24 3.82
N ILE A 46 -2.50 -4.83 2.66
CA ILE A 46 -2.68 -3.46 2.16
C ILE A 46 -4.15 -3.17 1.85
N THR A 47 -4.85 -4.09 1.17
CA THR A 47 -6.29 -3.93 0.87
C THR A 47 -7.13 -3.84 2.15
N ALA A 48 -6.80 -4.62 3.19
CA ALA A 48 -7.47 -4.51 4.49
C ALA A 48 -7.27 -3.12 5.11
N LYS A 49 -6.04 -2.59 5.12
CA LYS A 49 -5.76 -1.24 5.63
C LYS A 49 -6.54 -0.15 4.88
N ILE A 50 -6.64 -0.26 3.56
CA ILE A 50 -7.43 0.68 2.75
C ILE A 50 -8.92 0.60 3.11
N ALA A 51 -9.45 -0.62 3.28
CA ALA A 51 -10.84 -0.83 3.66
C ALA A 51 -11.15 -0.26 5.06
N ASP A 52 -10.27 -0.50 6.03
CA ASP A 52 -10.41 0.02 7.40
C ASP A 52 -10.39 1.56 7.40
N ALA A 53 -9.43 2.18 6.71
CA ALA A 53 -9.35 3.64 6.60
C ALA A 53 -10.60 4.24 5.93
N TRP A 54 -11.12 3.60 4.87
CA TRP A 54 -12.36 4.02 4.24
C TRP A 54 -13.55 3.97 5.22
N MET A 55 -13.66 2.91 6.01
CA MET A 55 -14.74 2.79 7.00
C MET A 55 -14.64 3.87 8.08
N GLU A 56 -13.44 4.21 8.54
CA GLU A 56 -13.24 5.25 9.55
C GLU A 56 -13.57 6.67 9.05
N GLU A 57 -13.31 6.99 7.78
CA GLU A 57 -13.64 8.30 7.21
C GLU A 57 -15.13 8.47 6.83
N ASN A 58 -15.87 7.37 6.72
CA ASN A 58 -17.26 7.37 6.23
C ASN A 58 -18.30 6.94 7.29
N LEU A 59 -17.89 6.76 8.55
CA LEU A 59 -18.75 6.50 9.71
C LEU A 59 -18.81 7.71 10.65
#